data_AF-A0A7X5E547-F1
#
_entry.id   AF-A0A7X5E547-F1
#
_cell.length_a   1.000
_cell.length_b   1.000
_cell.length_c   1.000
_cell.angle_alpha   90.00
_cell.angle_beta   90.00
_cell.angle_gamma   90.00
#
_symmetry.space_group_name_H-M   'P 1'
#
loop_
_entity.id
_entity.type
_entity.pdbx_description
1 polymer ?
#
loop_
_entity_poly.entity_id
_entity_poly.type
_entity_poly.pdbx_seq_one_letter_code
_entity_poly.pdbx_strand_id
1 'polypeptide(L)'
;MIQSLLSPRHYDARRLIALKVVFPTCCGVDVHKRFLVATIITTSADSVQPHYQKKRFSTFNSDLNRFADWLRANDCLDVCMESTGKYWVPVFNILEKRGIRTVIANP
;
A
#
# COMPACT_ATOMS: atom_id res chain seq x y z
N MET A 1 -7.10 -1.39 0.23
CA MET A 1 -7.43 -2.00 1.54
C MET A 1 -8.94 -1.96 1.73
N ILE A 2 -9.55 -3.12 1.88
CA ILE A 2 -11.01 -3.30 1.97
C ILE A 2 -11.54 -2.69 3.29
N GLN A 3 -12.75 -2.11 3.29
CA GLN A 3 -13.42 -1.65 4.52
C GLN A 3 -14.85 -2.21 4.65
N SER A 4 -15.25 -2.58 5.87
CA SER A 4 -16.61 -3.02 6.22
C SER A 4 -17.51 -1.83 6.55
N LEU A 5 -18.73 -1.81 6.01
CA LEU A 5 -19.75 -0.82 6.35
C LEU A 5 -20.75 -1.46 7.33
N LEU A 6 -20.75 -1.04 8.59
CA LEU A 6 -21.81 -1.36 9.54
C LEU A 6 -22.67 -0.11 9.76
N SER A 7 -23.98 -0.21 9.50
CA SER A 7 -24.99 0.69 10.07
C SER A 7 -25.86 -0.13 11.03
N PRO A 8 -26.16 0.35 12.24
CA PRO A 8 -26.69 -0.48 13.31
C PRO A 8 -28.22 -0.56 13.26
N ARG A 9 -28.81 -1.23 12.28
CA ARG A 9 -30.23 -1.67 12.35
C ARG A 9 -30.45 -3.00 11.62
N HIS A 10 -30.77 -4.03 12.42
CA HIS A 10 -31.21 -5.38 12.07
C HIS A 10 -30.16 -6.33 11.46
N TYR A 11 -29.68 -7.26 12.30
CA TYR A 11 -28.84 -8.41 11.92
C TYR A 11 -29.74 -9.50 11.29
N ASP A 12 -29.62 -9.71 9.98
CA ASP A 12 -30.18 -10.84 9.24
C ASP A 12 -29.02 -11.76 8.81
N ALA A 13 -29.11 -13.05 9.15
CA ALA A 13 -28.07 -14.07 9.03
C ALA A 13 -27.75 -14.51 7.58
N ARG A 14 -28.30 -13.82 6.56
CA ARG A 14 -28.04 -14.09 5.13
C ARG A 14 -27.34 -12.96 4.38
N ARG A 15 -26.83 -11.94 5.06
CA ARG A 15 -26.15 -10.83 4.39
C ARG A 15 -24.68 -11.18 4.13
N LEU A 16 -24.38 -11.75 2.96
CA LEU A 16 -23.02 -11.75 2.40
C LEU A 16 -22.49 -10.32 2.49
N ILE A 17 -21.53 -10.06 3.38
CA ILE A 17 -20.86 -8.77 3.49
C ILE A 17 -20.05 -8.62 2.21
N ALA A 18 -20.60 -7.91 1.21
CA ALA A 18 -19.88 -7.54 0.01
C ALA A 18 -18.81 -6.50 0.42
N LEU A 19 -17.60 -7.00 0.66
CA LEU A 19 -16.43 -6.21 0.97
C LEU A 19 -16.09 -5.32 -0.24
N LYS A 20 -16.16 -3.99 -0.06
CA LYS A 20 -15.86 -3.03 -1.12
C LYS A 20 -14.35 -2.77 -1.19
N VAL A 21 -13.78 -2.90 -2.39
CA VAL A 21 -12.43 -2.42 -2.68
C VAL A 21 -12.43 -0.90 -2.71
N VAL A 22 -11.71 -0.27 -1.77
CA VAL A 22 -11.59 1.20 -1.67
C VAL A 22 -10.41 1.72 -2.48
N PHE A 23 -9.33 0.94 -2.54
CA PHE A 23 -8.10 1.27 -3.26
C PHE A 23 -7.83 0.17 -4.28
N PRO A 24 -8.19 0.38 -5.57
CA PRO A 24 -7.99 -0.61 -6.63
C PRO A 24 -6.51 -0.93 -6.85
N THR A 25 -5.62 0.02 -6.61
CA THR A 25 -4.17 -0.20 -6.62
C THR A 25 -3.56 0.41 -5.36
N CYS A 26 -2.86 -0.42 -4.57
CA CYS A 26 -2.17 0.03 -3.36
C CYS A 26 -0.88 -0.77 -3.12
N CYS A 27 0.04 -0.21 -2.33
CA CYS A 27 1.30 -0.86 -2.01
C CYS A 27 1.44 -1.06 -0.50
N GLY A 28 1.85 -2.27 -0.09
CA GLY A 28 2.39 -2.54 1.24
C GLY A 28 3.92 -2.56 1.19
N VAL A 29 4.56 -1.91 2.16
CA VAL A 29 6.02 -1.78 2.23
C VAL A 29 6.51 -2.21 3.61
N ASP A 30 7.41 -3.19 3.64
CA ASP A 30 8.18 -3.59 4.83
C ASP A 30 9.58 -2.97 4.74
N VAL A 31 9.89 -2.06 5.67
CA VAL A 31 11.15 -1.30 5.67
C VAL A 31 12.11 -1.82 6.73
N HIS A 32 13.24 -2.31 6.25
CA HIS A 32 14.41 -2.64 7.07
C HIS A 32 15.48 -1.56 6.98
N LYS A 33 16.49 -1.66 7.87
CA LYS A 33 17.60 -0.70 7.94
C LYS A 33 18.32 -0.42 6.61
N ARG A 34 18.46 -1.44 5.75
CA ARG A 34 19.27 -1.34 4.50
C ARG A 34 18.45 -1.45 3.23
N PHE A 35 17.22 -1.95 3.32
CA PHE A 35 16.38 -2.24 2.16
C PHE A 35 14.92 -2.21 2.56
N LEU A 36 14.04 -2.10 1.57
CA LEU A 36 12.61 -2.29 1.71
C LEU A 36 12.11 -3.33 0.72
N VAL A 37 11.02 -3.98 1.09
CA VAL A 37 10.26 -4.88 0.21
C VAL A 37 8.90 -4.26 -0.02
N ALA A 38 8.58 -3.96 -1.28
CA ALA A 38 7.33 -3.35 -1.68
C ALA A 38 6.49 -4.35 -2.48
N THR A 39 5.21 -4.44 -2.16
CA THR A 39 4.24 -5.27 -2.88
C THR A 39 3.08 -4.41 -3.33
N ILE A 40 2.91 -4.25 -4.64
CA ILE A 40 1.74 -3.62 -5.25
C ILE A 40 0.67 -4.69 -5.42
N ILE A 41 -0.55 -4.35 -5.01
CA ILE A 41 -1.76 -5.14 -5.23
C ILE A 41 -2.64 -4.33 -6.15
N THR A 42 -3.04 -4.93 -7.28
CA THR A 42 -3.98 -4.34 -8.23
C THR A 42 -5.21 -5.22 -8.34
N THR A 43 -6.39 -4.64 -8.16
CA THR A 43 -7.68 -5.32 -8.29
C THR A 43 -8.52 -4.58 -9.33
N SER A 44 -8.72 -5.20 -10.49
CA SER A 44 -9.63 -4.68 -11.52
C SER A 44 -11.09 -4.85 -11.11
N ALA A 45 -11.96 -3.95 -11.57
CA ALA A 45 -13.40 -4.05 -11.33
C ALA A 45 -14.00 -5.36 -11.89
N ASP A 46 -13.40 -5.89 -12.96
CA ASP A 46 -13.90 -7.05 -13.69
C ASP A 46 -13.31 -8.39 -13.21
N SER A 47 -12.40 -8.36 -12.23
CA SER A 47 -11.74 -9.56 -11.70
C SER A 47 -11.84 -9.64 -10.19
N VAL A 48 -12.31 -10.78 -9.70
CA VAL A 48 -12.28 -11.10 -8.26
C VAL A 48 -10.85 -11.39 -7.79
N GLN A 49 -9.95 -11.75 -8.70
CA GLN A 49 -8.57 -12.12 -8.35
C GLN A 49 -7.62 -10.91 -8.46
N PRO A 50 -6.97 -10.52 -7.35
CA PRO A 50 -5.95 -9.47 -7.36
C PRO A 50 -4.65 -9.93 -8.03
N HIS A 51 -3.99 -9.01 -8.72
CA HIS A 51 -2.64 -9.17 -9.25
C HIS A 51 -1.61 -8.58 -8.28
N TYR A 52 -0.49 -9.27 -8.12
CA TYR A 52 0.56 -8.89 -7.17
C TYR A 52 1.89 -8.66 -7.89
N GLN A 53 2.56 -7.56 -7.56
CA GLN A 53 3.93 -7.30 -7.98
C GLN A 53 4.80 -7.02 -6.78
N LYS A 54 5.86 -7.79 -6.59
CA LYS A 54 6.78 -7.66 -5.47
C LYS A 54 8.15 -7.23 -5.96
N LYS A 55 8.74 -6.21 -5.32
CA LYS A 55 10.09 -5.76 -5.65
C LYS A 55 10.84 -5.32 -4.39
N ARG A 56 12.15 -5.52 -4.40
CA ARG A 56 13.07 -5.08 -3.35
C ARG A 56 13.84 -3.86 -3.82
N PHE A 57 14.01 -2.89 -2.95
CA PHE A 57 14.83 -1.70 -3.15
C PHE A 57 15.75 -1.50 -1.95
N SER A 58 16.91 -0.91 -2.16
CA SER A 58 17.78 -0.41 -1.09
C SER A 58 17.24 0.91 -0.51
N THR A 59 17.80 1.33 0.62
CA THR A 59 17.47 2.61 1.29
C THR A 59 18.34 3.78 0.81
N PHE A 60 19.17 3.58 -0.21
CA PHE A 60 19.92 4.67 -0.82
C PHE A 60 19.00 5.55 -1.67
N ASN A 61 19.25 6.87 -1.66
CA ASN A 61 18.40 7.85 -2.34
C ASN A 61 18.11 7.51 -3.81
N SER A 62 19.10 7.00 -4.56
CA SER A 62 18.91 6.62 -5.95
C SER A 62 17.84 5.52 -6.10
N ASP A 63 17.83 4.54 -5.20
CA ASP A 63 16.91 3.42 -5.25
C ASP A 63 15.54 3.77 -4.66
N LEU A 64 15.47 4.68 -3.70
CA LEU A 64 14.22 5.26 -3.22
C LEU A 64 13.51 6.08 -4.31
N ASN A 65 14.27 6.78 -5.15
CA ASN A 65 13.70 7.44 -6.33
C ASN A 65 13.19 6.41 -7.35
N ARG A 66 13.96 5.35 -7.63
CA ARG A 66 13.48 4.24 -8.49
C ARG A 66 12.25 3.55 -7.93
N PHE A 67 12.14 3.45 -6.60
CA PHE A 67 10.95 2.95 -5.94
C PHE A 67 9.74 3.86 -6.19
N ALA A 68 9.88 5.17 -6.01
CA ALA A 68 8.82 6.13 -6.32
C ALA A 68 8.42 6.12 -7.81
N ASP A 69 9.39 5.98 -8.72
CA ASP A 69 9.14 5.84 -10.16
C ASP A 69 8.39 4.55 -10.47
N TRP A 70 8.75 3.44 -9.81
CA TRP A 70 8.06 2.16 -9.96
C TRP A 70 6.62 2.21 -9.45
N LEU A 71 6.36 2.90 -8.34
CA LEU A 71 4.99 3.14 -7.86
C LEU A 71 4.17 3.92 -8.89
N ARG A 72 4.73 4.99 -9.46
CA ARG A 72 4.09 5.81 -10.49
C ARG A 72 3.81 5.04 -11.77
N ALA A 73 4.76 4.23 -12.23
CA ALA A 73 4.60 3.39 -13.42
C ALA A 73 3.49 2.34 -13.28
N ASN A 74 3.03 2.08 -12.06
CA ASN A 74 1.96 1.13 -11.75
C ASN A 74 0.70 1.83 -11.21
N ASP A 75 0.55 3.15 -11.39
CA ASP A 75 -0.58 3.93 -10.88
C ASP A 75 -0.86 3.73 -9.39
N CYS A 76 0.19 3.45 -8.61
CA CYS A 76 0.09 3.16 -7.18
C CYS A 76 0.44 4.40 -6.35
N LEU A 77 -0.58 5.12 -5.89
CA LEU A 77 -0.41 6.35 -5.10
C LEU A 77 -0.77 6.20 -3.62
N ASP A 78 -1.28 5.04 -3.22
CA ASP A 78 -1.64 4.72 -1.84
C ASP A 78 -0.70 3.65 -1.29
N VAL A 79 0.15 4.05 -0.34
CA VAL A 79 1.20 3.23 0.25
C VAL A 79 0.97 3.09 1.75
N CYS A 80 1.01 1.86 2.26
CA CYS A 80 1.10 1.56 3.67
C CYS A 80 2.51 1.03 3.97
N MET A 81 3.15 1.54 5.02
CA MET A 81 4.54 1.25 5.35
C MET A 81 4.70 0.82 6.81
N GLU A 82 5.34 -0.32 7.05
CA GLU A 82 5.72 -0.83 8.36
C GLU A 82 7.25 -0.77 8.53
N SER A 83 7.73 -0.49 9.75
CA SER A 83 9.14 -0.66 10.10
C SER A 83 9.30 -0.94 11.60
N THR A 84 10.31 -1.73 11.97
CA THR A 84 10.69 -1.98 13.37
C THR A 84 11.43 -0.82 14.06
N GLY A 85 11.49 0.35 13.42
CA GLY A 85 12.06 1.58 13.95
C GLY A 85 11.93 2.75 12.96
N LYS A 86 12.70 3.83 13.17
CA LYS A 86 12.63 5.05 12.34
C LYS A 86 13.22 4.92 10.91
N TYR A 87 13.35 3.71 10.38
CA TYR A 87 13.90 3.49 9.03
C TYR A 87 12.93 3.92 7.92
N TRP A 88 11.65 4.11 8.25
CA TRP A 88 10.63 4.64 7.34
C TRP A 88 10.88 6.10 6.95
N VAL A 89 11.54 6.91 7.80
CA VAL A 89 11.71 8.37 7.61
C VAL A 89 12.30 8.74 6.24
N PRO A 90 13.45 8.20 5.80
CA PRO A 90 13.99 8.53 4.48
C PRO A 90 13.07 8.10 3.33
N VAL A 91 12.33 6.99 3.48
CA VAL A 91 11.38 6.52 2.47
C VAL A 91 10.20 7.49 2.38
N PHE A 92 9.60 7.84 3.52
CA PHE A 92 8.49 8.78 3.61
C PHE A 92 8.85 10.14 3.01
N ASN A 93 10.01 10.70 3.36
CA ASN A 93 10.46 11.99 2.83
C ASN A 93 10.54 12.02 1.29
N ILE A 94 10.91 10.91 0.66
CA ILE A 94 10.94 10.82 -0.80
C ILE A 94 9.51 10.68 -1.35
N LEU A 95 8.70 9.79 -0.80
CA LEU A 95 7.34 9.55 -1.28
C LEU A 95 6.44 10.79 -1.15
N GLU A 96 6.54 11.51 -0.02
CA GLU A 96 5.80 12.76 0.23
C GLU A 96 6.15 13.83 -0.81
N LYS A 97 7.44 14.04 -1.09
CA LYS A 97 7.90 14.97 -2.16
C LYS A 97 7.42 14.58 -3.55
N ARG A 98 7.14 13.30 -3.78
CA ARG A 98 6.61 12.76 -5.04
C ARG A 98 5.07 12.74 -5.07
N GLY A 99 4.40 13.28 -4.05
CA GLY A 99 2.94 13.35 -3.96
C GLY A 99 2.28 11.98 -3.81
N ILE A 100 2.95 11.02 -3.18
CA ILE A 100 2.46 9.66 -2.93
C ILE A 100 1.91 9.61 -1.50
N ARG A 101 0.64 9.24 -1.35
CA ARG A 101 -0.03 9.16 -0.05
C ARG A 101 0.51 7.96 0.71
N THR A 102 1.12 8.22 1.86
CA THR A 102 1.83 7.22 2.63
C THR A 102 1.29 7.19 4.06
N VAL A 103 0.85 6.02 4.50
CA VAL A 103 0.43 5.76 5.89
C VAL A 103 1.50 4.92 6.57
N ILE A 104 1.96 5.35 7.73
CA ILE A 104 2.88 4.56 8.57
C ILE A 104 2.04 3.66 9.48
N ALA A 105 2.15 2.35 9.31
CA ALA A 105 1.57 1.37 10.19
C ALA A 105 2.47 1.22 11.42
N ASN A 106 1.91 1.51 12.60
CA ASN A 106 2.59 1.43 13.89
C ASN A 106 3.79 2.41 14.05
N PRO A 107 3.53 3.73 14.09
CA PRO A 107 4.57 4.76 14.18
C PRO A 107 5.31 4.80 15.52
#